data_AF-A0A354DJ81-F1
#
_entry.id   AF-A0A354DJ81-F1
#
_cell.length_a   1.000
_cell.length_b   1.000
_cell.length_c   1.000
_cell.angle_alpha   90.00
_cell.angle_beta   90.00
_cell.angle_gamma   90.00
#
_symmetry.space_group_name_H-M   'P 1'
#
loop_
_entity.id
_entity.type
_entity.pdbx_description
1 polymer ?
#
loop_
_entity_poly.entity_id
_entity_poly.type
_entity_poly.pdbx_seq_one_letter_code
_entity_poly.pdbx_strand_id
1 'polypeptide(L)' 'GGKDDLVEPRSAYQIYQTIQSQDKEIHILPESKHIICHDCERQHVIVLIERFLHGE' A
#
# COMPACT_ATOMS: atom_id res chain seq x y z
N GLY A 1 -6.18 -2.71 -2.80
CA GLY A 1 -5.90 -3.14 -1.41
C GLY A 1 -5.91 -4.66 -1.32
N GLY A 2 -6.07 -5.25 -0.14
CA GLY A 2 -6.08 -6.71 0.04
C GLY A 2 -7.29 -7.38 -0.63
N LYS A 3 -8.40 -6.65 -0.79
CA LYS A 3 -9.62 -7.07 -1.51
C LYS A 3 -9.74 -6.43 -2.89
N ASP A 4 -8.60 -6.14 -3.53
CA ASP A 4 -8.59 -5.61 -4.89
C ASP A 4 -9.13 -6.65 -5.89
N ASP A 5 -10.18 -6.25 -6.60
CA ASP A 5 -10.89 -7.03 -7.60
C ASP A 5 -10.48 -6.66 -9.04
N LEU A 6 -9.60 -5.67 -9.21
CA LEU A 6 -9.08 -5.23 -10.51
C LEU A 6 -7.63 -5.66 -10.72
N VAL A 7 -6.81 -5.61 -9.67
CA VAL A 7 -5.38 -5.96 -9.73
C VAL A 7 -5.01 -6.84 -8.55
N GLU A 8 -4.37 -7.99 -8.82
CA GLU A 8 -3.96 -8.90 -7.75
C GLU A 8 -2.92 -8.25 -6.80
N PRO A 9 -3.06 -8.39 -5.47
CA PRO A 9 -2.07 -7.90 -4.50
C PRO A 9 -0.65 -8.44 -4.73
N ARG A 10 -0.51 -9.60 -5.39
CA ARG A 10 0.78 -10.19 -5.77
C ARG A 10 1.65 -9.25 -6.61
N SER A 11 1.04 -8.38 -7.41
CA SER A 11 1.75 -7.40 -8.24
C SER A 11 2.62 -6.45 -7.39
N ALA A 12 2.12 -6.03 -6.23
CA ALA A 12 2.88 -5.19 -5.30
C ALA A 12 4.15 -5.91 -4.78
N TYR A 13 4.05 -7.21 -4.48
CA TYR A 13 5.21 -8.01 -4.08
C TYR A 13 6.24 -8.14 -5.19
N GLN A 14 5.80 -8.31 -6.44
CA GLN A 14 6.72 -8.38 -7.60
C GLN A 14 7.49 -7.06 -7.77
N ILE A 15 6.81 -5.92 -7.65
CA ILE A 15 7.45 -4.60 -7.66
C ILE A 15 8.46 -4.53 -6.50
N TYR A 16 8.03 -4.83 -5.28
CA TYR A 16 8.89 -4.78 -4.09
C TYR A 16 10.17 -5.62 -4.26
N GLN A 17 10.06 -6.82 -4.84
CA GLN A 17 11.20 -7.72 -5.05
C GLN A 17 12.14 -7.26 -6.18
N THR A 18 11.63 -6.56 -7.18
CA THR A 18 12.40 -6.22 -8.39
C THR A 18 13.05 -4.84 -8.33
N ILE A 19 12.50 -3.89 -7.58
CA ILE A 19 13.07 -2.54 -7.45
C ILE A 19 14.38 -2.54 -6.64
N GLN A 20 15.32 -1.68 -7.04
CA GLN A 20 16.66 -1.61 -6.44
C GLN A 20 16.79 -0.68 -5.22
N SER A 21 15.71 0.01 -4.84
CA SER A 21 15.68 0.85 -3.64
C SER A 21 16.07 0.04 -2.40
N GLN A 22 17.02 0.57 -1.63
CA GLN A 22 17.48 -0.04 -0.37
C GLN A 22 16.51 0.23 0.77
N ASP A 23 15.91 1.42 0.77
CA ASP A 23 14.82 1.79 1.67
C ASP A 23 13.50 1.65 0.92
N LYS A 24 12.68 0.69 1.36
CA LYS A 24 11.37 0.38 0.78
C LYS A 24 10.52 -0.43 1.74
N GLU A 25 9.23 -0.15 1.73
CA GLU A 25 8.21 -0.83 2.51
C GLU A 25 7.04 -1.29 1.61
N ILE A 26 6.31 -2.30 2.07
CA ILE A 26 5.07 -2.75 1.44
C ILE A 26 3.99 -2.84 2.51
N HIS A 27 2.86 -2.17 2.26
CA HIS A 27 1.70 -2.17 3.15
C HIS A 27 0.50 -2.74 2.40
N ILE A 28 -0.02 -3.88 2.87
CA ILE A 28 -1.26 -4.46 2.36
C ILE A 28 -2.39 -4.05 3.30
N LEU A 29 -3.40 -3.38 2.76
CA LEU A 29 -4.59 -2.93 3.49
C LEU A 29 -5.69 -3.98 3.33
N PRO A 30 -5.87 -4.93 4.27
CA PRO A 30 -6.57 -6.19 4.06
C PRO A 30 -8.05 -6.04 3.70
N GLU A 31 -8.68 -4.94 4.09
CA GLU A 31 -10.13 -4.73 3.93
C GLU A 31 -10.48 -3.84 2.74
N SER A 32 -9.50 -3.11 2.20
CA SER A 32 -9.69 -2.16 1.10
C SER A 32 -9.70 -2.84 -0.28
N LYS A 33 -10.60 -2.39 -1.13
CA LYS A 33 -10.68 -2.68 -2.57
C LYS A 33 -9.63 -1.87 -3.35
N HIS A 34 -9.87 -1.65 -4.65
CA HIS A 34 -8.90 -0.98 -5.52
C HIS A 34 -8.64 0.49 -5.14
N ILE A 35 -9.68 1.29 -4.89
CA ILE A 35 -9.56 2.73 -4.64
C ILE A 35 -9.27 3.02 -3.16
N ILE A 36 -8.07 2.65 -2.69
CA ILE A 36 -7.69 2.70 -1.27
C ILE A 36 -7.80 4.11 -0.63
N CYS A 37 -7.63 5.18 -1.42
CA CYS A 37 -7.74 6.56 -0.93
C CYS A 37 -9.19 6.98 -0.60
N HIS A 38 -10.18 6.20 -1.02
CA HIS A 38 -11.60 6.47 -0.78
C HIS A 38 -12.32 5.29 -0.10
N ASP A 39 -11.58 4.33 0.45
CA ASP A 39 -12.15 3.13 1.07
C ASP A 39 -12.12 3.18 2.61
N CYS A 40 -12.57 2.10 3.24
CA CYS A 40 -12.73 1.96 4.69
C CYS A 40 -11.42 2.18 5.48
N GLU A 41 -10.25 1.90 4.90
CA GLU A 41 -8.95 2.09 5.54
C GLU A 41 -8.22 3.38 5.08
N ARG A 42 -8.93 4.35 4.49
CA ARG A 42 -8.35 5.64 4.05
C ARG A 42 -7.47 6.30 5.11
N GLN A 43 -7.90 6.29 6.37
CA GLN A 43 -7.12 6.92 7.45
C GLN A 43 -5.77 6.22 7.66
N HIS A 44 -5.72 4.90 7.47
CA HIS A 44 -4.48 4.13 7.53
C HIS A 44 -3.54 4.54 6.39
N VAL A 45 -4.05 4.70 5.16
CA VAL A 45 -3.26 5.21 4.03
C VAL A 45 -2.62 6.56 4.36
N ILE A 46 -3.40 7.50 4.91
CA ILE A 46 -2.89 8.83 5.28
C ILE A 46 -1.77 8.72 6.31
N VAL A 47 -1.96 7.94 7.38
CA VAL A 47 -0.92 7.75 8.41
C VAL A 47 0.37 7.15 7.82
N LEU A 48 0.26 6.18 6.91
CA LEU A 48 1.42 5.60 6.23
C LEU A 48 2.18 6.65 5.40
N ILE A 49 1.45 7.51 4.69
CA ILE A 49 2.05 8.57 3.88
C ILE A 49 2.73 9.63 4.76
N GLU A 50 2.07 10.08 5.84
CA GLU A 50 2.66 11.03 6.79
C GLU A 50 3.95 10.47 7.41
N ARG A 51 3.92 9.21 7.85
CA ARG A 51 5.11 8.53 8.39
C ARG A 51 6.22 8.43 7.35
N PHE A 52 5.89 8.11 6.10
CA PHE A 52 6.89 8.02 5.03
C PHE A 52 7.54 9.38 4.71
N LEU A 53 6.75 10.46 4.70
CA LEU A 53 7.23 11.80 4.35
C LEU A 53 7.96 12.51 5.49
N HIS A 54 7.55 12.28 6.73
CA HIS A 54 7.99 13.06 7.89
C HIS A 54 8.74 12.24 8.95
N GLY A 55 8.66 10.90 8.90
CA GLY A 55 9.37 10.01 9.82
C GLY A 55 8.78 9.93 11.24
N GLU A 56 7.57 10.43 11.46
CA GLU A 56 6.82 10.36 12.73
C GLU A 56 5.86 9.17 12.80
#